data_AF-A0A349YM92-F1
#
_entry.id   AF-A0A349YM92-F1
#
_cell.length_a   1.000
_cell.length_b   1.000
_cell.length_c   1.000
_cell.angle_alpha   90.00
_cell.angle_beta   90.00
_cell.angle_gamma   90.00
#
_symmetry.space_group_name_H-M   'P 1'
#
loop_
_entity.id
_entity.type
_entity.pdbx_description
1 polymer ?
#
loop_
_entity_poly.entity_id
_entity_poly.type
_entity_poly.pdbx_seq_one_letter_code
_entity_poly.pdbx_strand_id
1 'polypeptide(L)'
;ESKFAFDSLKKFHCHQVNDLSLVNASIRPSGESYRDRLLAHEPNKNPSELIDELLAGNHGYLVFQEDVIAFLQNICGLSGSEADNVRRAIGRKQMDRLQAALPQILEGYCNKSSKPRGEAEKEAKTFLQIIEDSSNYMFGYNHSTGYSMLGYMCGYLRYYYPREFITAYL
;
A
#
# COMPACT_ATOMS: atom_id res chain seq x y z
N GLU A 1 -15.32 12.22 -14.40
CA GLU A 1 -13.91 12.25 -13.97
C GLU A 1 -13.64 13.54 -13.20
N SER A 2 -12.85 13.51 -12.11
CA SER A 2 -12.56 14.72 -11.32
C SER A 2 -11.30 15.43 -11.84
N LYS A 3 -11.33 16.77 -11.86
CA LYS A 3 -10.15 17.58 -12.26
C LYS A 3 -8.93 17.26 -11.40
N PHE A 4 -9.13 17.08 -10.10
CA PHE A 4 -8.06 16.77 -9.16
C PHE A 4 -7.35 15.43 -9.47
N ALA A 5 -8.11 14.38 -9.80
CA ALA A 5 -7.53 13.09 -10.18
C ALA A 5 -6.73 13.20 -11.48
N PHE A 6 -7.28 13.89 -12.50
CA PHE A 6 -6.60 14.13 -13.76
C PHE A 6 -5.27 14.87 -13.56
N ASP A 7 -5.29 15.96 -12.79
CA ASP A 7 -4.08 16.76 -12.52
C ASP A 7 -3.04 15.94 -11.72
N SER A 8 -3.49 15.08 -10.80
CA SER A 8 -2.61 14.19 -10.02
C SER A 8 -1.93 13.13 -10.87
N LEU A 9 -2.68 12.47 -11.77
CA LEU A 9 -2.13 11.49 -12.72
C LEU A 9 -1.11 12.14 -13.67
N LYS A 10 -1.39 13.37 -14.12
CA LYS A 10 -0.47 14.15 -14.95
C LYS A 10 0.79 14.53 -14.18
N LYS A 11 0.66 14.98 -12.93
CA LYS A 11 1.80 15.34 -12.06
C LYS A 11 2.69 14.12 -11.79
N PHE A 12 2.10 12.94 -11.57
CA PHE A 12 2.86 11.72 -11.33
C PHE A 12 3.59 11.19 -12.58
N HIS A 13 3.12 11.52 -13.79
CA HIS A 13 3.60 10.92 -15.04
C HIS A 13 3.48 9.38 -15.02
N CYS A 14 2.25 8.86 -14.94
CA CYS A 14 2.00 7.42 -14.91
C CYS A 14 2.47 6.72 -16.19
N HIS A 15 3.25 5.65 -16.06
CA HIS A 15 3.78 4.83 -17.15
C HIS A 15 3.30 3.38 -17.12
N GLN A 16 2.79 2.92 -15.99
CA GLN A 16 2.28 1.56 -15.79
C GLN A 16 0.96 1.57 -15.01
N VAL A 17 0.21 0.46 -15.07
CA VAL A 17 -1.09 0.33 -14.40
C VAL A 17 -0.97 0.49 -12.89
N ASN A 18 0.14 0.05 -12.31
CA ASN A 18 0.40 0.21 -10.87
C ASN A 18 0.50 1.69 -10.46
N ASP A 19 0.99 2.57 -11.33
CA ASP A 19 1.03 4.01 -11.06
C ASP A 19 -0.38 4.59 -10.95
N LEU A 20 -1.29 4.13 -11.82
CA LEU A 20 -2.71 4.50 -11.73
C LEU A 20 -3.29 4.07 -10.38
N SER A 21 -3.01 2.83 -9.96
CA SER A 21 -3.46 2.30 -8.68
C SER A 21 -2.90 3.07 -7.48
N LEU A 22 -1.62 3.44 -7.54
CA LEU A 22 -0.93 4.19 -6.50
C LEU A 22 -1.44 5.63 -6.39
N VAL A 23 -1.61 6.32 -7.52
CA VAL A 23 -2.19 7.67 -7.56
C VAL A 23 -3.65 7.64 -7.10
N ASN A 24 -4.46 6.70 -7.59
CA ASN A 24 -5.86 6.57 -7.17
C ASN A 24 -5.99 6.31 -5.66
N ALA A 25 -5.09 5.52 -5.08
CA ALA A 25 -5.05 5.30 -3.64
C ALA A 25 -4.64 6.56 -2.86
N SER A 26 -3.67 7.33 -3.37
CA SER A 26 -3.13 8.50 -2.68
C SER A 26 -4.03 9.75 -2.75
N ILE A 27 -4.87 9.89 -3.77
CA ILE A 27 -5.81 11.03 -3.90
C ILE A 27 -7.02 10.95 -2.94
N ARG A 28 -7.19 9.82 -2.25
CA ARG A 28 -8.18 9.65 -1.17
C ARG A 28 -7.70 10.36 0.11
N PRO A 29 -8.59 10.68 1.08
CA PRO A 29 -8.19 11.30 2.35
C PRO A 29 -7.06 10.54 3.07
N SER A 30 -7.02 9.22 2.90
CA SER A 30 -5.96 8.32 3.37
C SER A 30 -4.54 8.73 2.98
N GLY A 31 -4.37 9.37 1.83
CA GLY A 31 -3.06 9.76 1.31
C GLY A 31 -2.69 11.21 1.58
N GLU A 32 -3.53 12.00 2.25
CA GLU A 32 -3.34 13.45 2.38
C GLU A 32 -1.97 13.83 2.99
N SER A 33 -1.49 13.08 3.97
CA SER A 33 -0.21 13.35 4.65
C SER A 33 1.05 13.10 3.81
N TYR A 34 0.94 12.35 2.71
CA TYR A 34 2.09 11.97 1.89
C TYR A 34 1.93 12.18 0.40
N ARG A 35 0.72 12.47 -0.08
CA ARG A 35 0.37 12.58 -1.50
C ARG A 35 1.32 13.48 -2.26
N ASP A 36 1.62 14.68 -1.77
CA ASP A 36 2.45 15.61 -2.54
C ASP A 36 3.88 15.11 -2.72
N ARG A 37 4.46 14.49 -1.69
CA ARG A 37 5.78 13.87 -1.73
C ARG A 37 5.79 12.67 -2.67
N LEU A 38 4.79 11.79 -2.56
CA LEU A 38 4.60 10.67 -3.47
C LEU A 38 4.44 11.15 -4.93
N LEU A 39 3.63 12.18 -5.18
CA LEU A 39 3.43 12.77 -6.51
C LEU A 39 4.69 13.45 -7.07
N ALA A 40 5.64 13.80 -6.21
CA ALA A 40 6.96 14.30 -6.56
C ALA A 40 8.02 13.19 -6.67
N HIS A 41 7.62 11.91 -6.55
CA HIS A 41 8.51 10.74 -6.53
C HIS A 41 9.52 10.73 -5.38
N GLU A 42 9.24 11.46 -4.29
CA GLU A 42 10.09 11.45 -3.10
C GLU A 42 9.92 10.14 -2.33
N PRO A 43 10.98 9.33 -2.17
CA PRO A 43 10.90 8.07 -1.44
C PRO A 43 10.70 8.32 0.05
N ASN A 44 9.84 7.53 0.68
CA ASN A 44 9.69 7.51 2.13
C ASN A 44 10.71 6.56 2.76
N LYS A 45 11.33 6.98 3.86
CA LYS A 45 12.20 6.13 4.66
C LYS A 45 11.41 5.43 5.75
N ASN A 46 11.59 4.13 5.86
CA ASN A 46 10.97 3.31 6.90
C ASN A 46 11.95 2.99 8.03
N PRO A 47 11.49 2.37 9.13
CA PRO A 47 12.35 2.04 10.27
C PRO A 47 13.53 1.11 9.92
N SER A 48 13.46 0.38 8.81
CA SER A 48 14.52 -0.53 8.37
C SER A 48 14.53 -0.71 6.85
N GLU A 49 15.69 -1.11 6.31
CA GLU A 49 15.85 -1.46 4.89
C GLU A 49 14.93 -2.62 4.49
N LEU A 50 14.66 -3.56 5.42
CA LEU A 50 13.75 -4.69 5.18
C LEU A 50 12.31 -4.21 4.87
N ILE A 51 11.88 -3.13 5.51
CA ILE A 51 10.57 -2.51 5.25
C ILE A 51 10.63 -1.64 3.99
N ASP A 52 11.74 -0.95 3.74
CA ASP A 52 11.93 -0.20 2.48
C ASP A 52 11.87 -1.13 1.26
N GLU A 53 12.46 -2.31 1.33
CA GLU A 53 12.39 -3.34 0.29
C GLU A 53 10.96 -3.86 0.08
N LEU A 54 10.23 -4.13 1.18
CA LEU A 54 8.82 -4.54 1.12
C LEU A 54 7.96 -3.48 0.40
N LEU A 55 8.17 -2.20 0.71
CA LEU A 55 7.37 -1.09 0.21
C LEU A 55 7.96 -0.40 -1.03
N ALA A 56 9.02 -0.97 -1.63
CA ALA A 56 9.74 -0.37 -2.75
C ALA A 56 8.82 -0.08 -3.95
N GLY A 57 7.86 -0.97 -4.22
CA GLY A 57 6.87 -0.80 -5.29
C GLY A 57 5.93 0.40 -5.10
N ASN A 58 5.87 0.95 -3.88
CA ASN A 58 5.01 2.07 -3.50
C ASN A 58 5.85 3.29 -3.07
N HIS A 59 7.11 3.39 -3.49
CA HIS A 59 8.04 4.47 -3.09
C HIS A 59 8.24 4.56 -1.56
N GLY A 60 8.15 3.43 -0.85
CA GLY A 60 8.32 3.36 0.60
C GLY A 60 7.09 3.77 1.42
N TYR A 61 5.95 4.04 0.78
CA TYR A 61 4.70 4.39 1.46
C TYR A 61 3.83 3.14 1.69
N LEU A 62 3.27 3.00 2.89
CA LEU A 62 2.29 1.96 3.18
C LEU A 62 0.92 2.38 2.63
N VAL A 63 0.57 1.82 1.47
CA VAL A 63 -0.66 2.20 0.73
C VAL A 63 -1.66 1.06 0.69
N PHE A 64 -1.20 -0.18 0.51
CA PHE A 64 -2.07 -1.32 0.27
C PHE A 64 -2.20 -2.25 1.47
N GLN A 65 -3.38 -2.85 1.61
CA GLN A 65 -3.66 -3.85 2.64
C GLN A 65 -2.80 -5.11 2.45
N GLU A 66 -2.51 -5.45 1.20
CA GLU A 66 -1.69 -6.57 0.78
C GLU A 66 -0.23 -6.41 1.20
N ASP A 67 0.29 -5.18 1.35
CA ASP A 67 1.63 -4.93 1.87
C ASP A 67 1.74 -5.36 3.34
N VAL A 68 0.67 -5.15 4.13
CA VAL A 68 0.60 -5.61 5.53
C VAL A 68 0.56 -7.13 5.60
N ILE A 69 -0.18 -7.77 4.70
CA ILE A 69 -0.22 -9.23 4.63
C ILE A 69 1.18 -9.75 4.27
N ALA A 70 1.83 -9.16 3.26
CA ALA A 70 3.18 -9.52 2.83
C ALA A 70 4.21 -9.32 3.95
N PHE A 71 4.12 -8.24 4.74
CA PHE A 71 4.93 -8.05 5.95
C PHE A 71 4.76 -9.20 6.93
N LEU A 72 3.52 -9.49 7.33
CA LEU A 72 3.21 -10.51 8.32
C LEU A 72 3.63 -11.91 7.86
N GLN A 73 3.49 -12.22 6.56
CA GLN A 73 3.88 -13.52 6.01
C GLN A 73 5.39 -13.64 5.76
N ASN A 74 5.95 -12.74 4.94
CA ASN A 74 7.29 -12.90 4.38
C ASN A 74 8.38 -12.48 5.37
N ILE A 75 8.07 -11.55 6.28
CA ILE A 75 9.01 -11.03 7.26
C ILE A 75 8.74 -11.66 8.63
N CYS A 76 7.48 -11.71 9.08
CA CYS A 76 7.13 -12.23 10.40
C CYS A 76 6.81 -13.73 10.43
N GLY A 77 6.72 -14.39 9.27
CA GLY A 77 6.57 -15.85 9.19
C GLY A 77 5.17 -16.39 9.54
N LEU A 78 4.13 -15.54 9.54
CA LEU A 78 2.75 -15.99 9.73
C LEU A 78 2.23 -16.71 8.47
N SER A 79 1.30 -17.66 8.64
CA SER A 79 0.54 -18.17 7.50
C SER A 79 -0.35 -17.08 6.88
N GLY A 80 -0.79 -17.27 5.64
CA GLY A 80 -1.67 -16.28 4.98
C GLY A 80 -2.99 -16.04 5.72
N SER A 81 -3.55 -17.10 6.30
CA SER A 81 -4.77 -17.01 7.11
C SER A 81 -4.54 -16.22 8.39
N GLU A 82 -3.42 -16.45 9.09
CA GLU A 82 -3.07 -15.71 10.30
C GLU A 82 -2.78 -14.24 9.98
N ALA A 83 -2.04 -13.97 8.91
CA ALA A 83 -1.72 -12.62 8.47
C ALA A 83 -2.98 -11.79 8.15
N ASP A 84 -3.93 -12.34 7.38
CA ASP A 84 -5.20 -11.63 7.10
C ASP A 84 -6.06 -11.47 8.37
N ASN A 85 -6.05 -12.46 9.28
CA ASN A 85 -6.74 -12.33 10.56
C ASN A 85 -6.17 -11.19 11.42
N VAL A 86 -4.85 -11.07 11.51
CA VAL A 86 -4.17 -9.97 12.23
C VAL A 86 -4.45 -8.63 11.56
N ARG A 87 -4.33 -8.54 10.24
CA ARG A 87 -4.65 -7.31 9.48
C ARG A 87 -6.11 -6.86 9.71
N ARG A 88 -7.07 -7.79 9.69
CA ARG A 88 -8.47 -7.50 10.02
C ARG A 88 -8.66 -7.05 11.47
N ALA A 89 -7.94 -7.67 12.41
CA ALA A 89 -7.98 -7.29 13.81
C ALA A 89 -7.48 -5.84 14.01
N ILE A 90 -6.39 -5.45 13.34
CA ILE A 90 -5.87 -4.08 13.35
C ILE A 90 -6.91 -3.10 12.82
N GLY A 91 -7.49 -3.36 11.64
CA GLY A 91 -8.54 -2.50 11.07
C GLY A 91 -9.81 -2.40 11.92
N ARG A 92 -10.10 -3.42 12.73
CA ARG A 92 -11.24 -3.44 13.69
C ARG A 92 -10.87 -2.98 15.10
N LYS A 93 -9.62 -2.55 15.32
CA LYS A 93 -9.08 -2.14 16.63
C LYS A 93 -9.23 -3.22 17.72
N GLN A 94 -9.08 -4.49 17.34
CA GLN A 94 -9.15 -5.64 18.24
C GLN A 94 -7.79 -5.90 18.91
N MET A 95 -7.51 -5.12 19.96
CA MET A 95 -6.20 -5.10 20.65
C MET A 95 -5.83 -6.44 21.28
N ASP A 96 -6.80 -7.19 21.77
CA ASP A 96 -6.63 -8.53 22.34
C ASP A 96 -5.98 -9.49 21.34
N ARG A 97 -6.45 -9.48 20.09
CA ARG A 97 -5.93 -10.33 19.02
C ARG A 97 -4.54 -9.90 18.56
N LEU A 98 -4.31 -8.58 18.49
CA LEU A 98 -3.00 -8.06 18.13
C LEU A 98 -1.96 -8.41 19.21
N GLN A 99 -2.30 -8.25 20.49
CA GLN A 99 -1.42 -8.63 21.61
C GLN A 99 -1.11 -10.13 21.61
N ALA A 100 -2.08 -10.98 21.27
CA ALA A 100 -1.86 -12.43 21.13
C ALA A 100 -0.88 -12.77 20.00
N ALA A 101 -0.91 -12.03 18.88
CA ALA A 101 -0.01 -12.24 17.75
C ALA A 101 1.37 -11.58 17.91
N LEU A 102 1.48 -10.57 18.79
CA LEU A 102 2.68 -9.74 18.95
C LEU A 102 3.96 -10.55 19.23
N PRO A 103 3.99 -11.57 20.11
CA PRO A 103 5.19 -12.37 20.34
C PRO A 103 5.72 -13.03 19.06
N GLN A 104 4.83 -13.64 18.28
CA GLN A 104 5.18 -14.30 17.01
C GLN A 104 5.68 -13.28 15.97
N ILE A 105 5.03 -12.11 15.87
CA ILE A 105 5.44 -11.03 14.97
C ILE A 105 6.86 -10.55 15.28
N LEU A 106 7.15 -10.30 16.57
CA LEU A 106 8.45 -9.81 17.01
C LEU A 106 9.54 -10.88 16.82
N GLU A 107 9.26 -12.13 17.15
CA GLU A 107 10.20 -13.24 16.95
C GLU A 107 10.51 -13.44 15.46
N GLY A 108 9.48 -13.48 14.61
CA GLY A 108 9.63 -13.61 13.17
C GLY A 108 10.45 -12.46 12.56
N TYR A 109 10.11 -11.22 12.91
CA TYR A 109 10.88 -10.06 12.45
C TYR A 109 12.34 -10.10 12.91
N CYS A 110 12.60 -10.46 14.18
CA CYS A 110 13.97 -10.57 14.70
C CYS A 110 14.78 -11.66 14.00
N ASN A 111 14.15 -12.77 13.60
CA ASN A 111 14.82 -13.83 12.85
C ASN A 111 15.19 -13.40 11.42
N LYS A 112 14.45 -12.44 10.85
CA LYS A 112 14.68 -11.92 9.49
C LYS A 112 15.62 -10.72 9.46
N SER A 113 15.60 -9.89 10.51
CA SER A 113 16.42 -8.69 10.62
C SER A 113 17.90 -9.05 10.84
N SER A 114 18.78 -8.25 10.25
CA SER A 114 20.24 -8.31 10.46
C SER A 114 20.69 -7.56 11.72
N LYS A 115 19.77 -6.88 12.41
CA LYS A 115 20.05 -6.04 13.57
C LYS A 115 20.07 -6.82 14.89
N PRO A 116 20.74 -6.29 15.93
CA PRO A 116 20.59 -6.81 17.29
C PRO A 116 19.12 -6.84 17.71
N ARG A 117 18.72 -7.86 18.48
CA ARG A 117 17.32 -8.08 18.86
C ARG A 117 16.61 -6.82 19.39
N GLY A 118 17.25 -6.05 20.26
CA GLY A 118 16.67 -4.83 20.83
C GLY A 118 16.35 -3.75 19.78
N GLU A 119 17.19 -3.62 18.74
CA GLU A 119 16.95 -2.72 17.61
C GLU A 119 15.85 -3.27 16.69
N ALA A 120 15.92 -4.56 16.34
CA ALA A 120 14.94 -5.22 15.50
C ALA A 120 13.52 -5.16 16.10
N GLU A 121 13.38 -5.38 17.42
CA GLU A 121 12.08 -5.23 18.09
C GLU A 121 11.56 -3.78 18.05
N LYS A 122 12.46 -2.79 18.12
CA LYS A 122 12.07 -1.37 17.99
C LYS A 122 11.57 -1.07 16.59
N GLU A 123 12.29 -1.52 15.55
CA GLU A 123 11.86 -1.37 14.16
C GLU A 123 10.48 -1.99 13.91
N ALA A 124 10.29 -3.24 14.35
CA ALA A 124 9.02 -3.96 14.22
C ALA A 124 7.86 -3.22 14.91
N LYS A 125 8.07 -2.76 16.15
CA LYS A 125 7.05 -2.00 16.89
C LYS A 125 6.74 -0.66 16.24
N THR A 126 7.75 0.05 15.72
CA THR A 126 7.53 1.29 14.97
C THR A 126 6.72 1.04 13.71
N PHE A 127 6.99 -0.04 12.98
CA PHE A 127 6.20 -0.35 11.78
C PHE A 127 4.78 -0.83 12.08
N LEU A 128 4.58 -1.60 13.16
CA LEU A 128 3.24 -1.95 13.64
C LEU A 128 2.41 -0.70 13.97
N GLN A 129 3.01 0.32 14.59
CA GLN A 129 2.35 1.60 14.82
C GLN A 129 1.94 2.27 13.50
N ILE A 130 2.82 2.27 12.50
CA ILE A 130 2.51 2.81 11.16
C ILE A 130 1.33 2.06 10.53
N ILE A 131 1.27 0.73 10.68
CA ILE A 131 0.15 -0.09 10.18
C ILE A 131 -1.15 0.27 10.90
N GLU A 132 -1.12 0.42 12.22
CA GLU A 132 -2.29 0.84 13.01
C GLU A 132 -2.80 2.23 12.60
N ASP A 133 -1.90 3.20 12.47
CA ASP A 133 -2.23 4.57 12.06
C ASP A 133 -2.83 4.61 10.65
N SER A 134 -2.34 3.74 9.76
CA SER A 134 -2.79 3.64 8.36
C SER A 134 -4.03 2.76 8.18
N SER A 135 -4.44 2.01 9.20
CA SER A 135 -5.43 0.93 9.10
C SER A 135 -6.81 1.33 8.58
N ASN A 136 -7.27 2.54 8.90
CA ASN A 136 -8.58 3.05 8.45
C ASN A 136 -8.59 3.47 6.98
N TYR A 137 -7.43 3.47 6.33
CA TYR A 137 -7.16 4.28 5.16
C TYR A 137 -6.48 3.50 4.01
N MET A 138 -5.85 2.36 4.33
CA MET A 138 -5.26 1.46 3.34
C MET A 138 -6.25 0.99 2.27
N PHE A 139 -5.78 0.86 1.04
CA PHE A 139 -6.58 0.44 -0.10
C PHE A 139 -6.35 -1.04 -0.43
N GLY A 140 -7.35 -1.73 -0.98
CA GLY A 140 -7.16 -3.10 -1.47
C GLY A 140 -6.46 -3.06 -2.82
N TYR A 141 -5.29 -3.65 -2.94
CA TYR A 141 -4.53 -3.73 -4.19
C TYR A 141 -5.33 -4.47 -5.25
N ASN A 142 -5.97 -5.59 -4.92
CA ASN A 142 -6.78 -6.37 -5.86
C ASN A 142 -7.92 -5.54 -6.51
N HIS A 143 -8.64 -4.77 -5.71
CA HIS A 143 -9.71 -3.88 -6.16
C HIS A 143 -9.12 -2.71 -6.95
N SER A 144 -8.04 -2.11 -6.45
CA SER A 144 -7.35 -1.00 -7.12
C SER A 144 -6.90 -1.37 -8.52
N THR A 145 -6.20 -2.49 -8.67
CA THR A 145 -5.66 -2.92 -9.97
C THR A 145 -6.76 -3.22 -10.97
N GLY A 146 -7.85 -3.88 -10.54
CA GLY A 146 -8.99 -4.14 -11.42
C GLY A 146 -9.61 -2.87 -12.01
N TYR A 147 -9.84 -1.85 -11.18
CA TYR A 147 -10.40 -0.58 -11.65
C TYR A 147 -9.39 0.27 -12.43
N SER A 148 -8.11 0.24 -12.05
CA SER A 148 -7.03 0.89 -12.82
C SER A 148 -6.89 0.28 -14.21
N MET A 149 -7.06 -1.04 -14.36
CA MET A 149 -7.07 -1.70 -15.67
C MET A 149 -8.23 -1.21 -16.54
N LEU A 150 -9.43 -1.04 -15.98
CA LEU A 150 -10.56 -0.46 -16.71
C LEU A 150 -10.26 0.97 -17.16
N GLY A 151 -9.68 1.80 -16.27
CA GLY A 151 -9.25 3.15 -16.62
C GLY A 151 -8.22 3.17 -17.73
N TYR A 152 -7.23 2.28 -17.68
CA TYR A 152 -6.24 2.08 -18.73
C TYR A 152 -6.90 1.69 -20.06
N MET A 153 -7.84 0.72 -20.05
CA MET A 153 -8.56 0.30 -21.26
C MET A 153 -9.36 1.46 -21.88
N CYS A 154 -10.06 2.26 -21.06
CA CYS A 154 -10.74 3.46 -21.53
C CYS A 154 -9.76 4.46 -22.16
N GLY A 155 -8.61 4.72 -21.51
CA GLY A 155 -7.56 5.59 -22.04
C GLY A 155 -6.99 5.09 -23.36
N TYR A 156 -6.71 3.78 -23.45
CA TYR A 156 -6.23 3.11 -24.65
C TYR A 156 -7.22 3.24 -25.80
N LEU A 157 -8.48 2.89 -25.59
CA LEU A 157 -9.52 2.96 -26.61
C LEU A 157 -9.75 4.41 -27.05
N ARG A 158 -9.78 5.36 -26.11
CA ARG A 158 -9.91 6.78 -26.44
C ARG A 158 -8.72 7.32 -27.25
N TYR A 159 -7.51 6.81 -27.04
CA TYR A 159 -6.32 7.24 -27.77
C TYR A 159 -6.25 6.63 -29.17
N TYR A 160 -6.45 5.33 -29.30
CA TYR A 160 -6.27 4.60 -30.57
C TYR A 160 -7.55 4.47 -31.42
N TYR A 161 -8.73 4.49 -30.80
CA TYR A 161 -10.04 4.33 -31.44
C TYR A 161 -11.03 5.44 -31.01
N PRO A 162 -10.68 6.72 -31.19
CA PRO A 162 -11.43 7.83 -30.61
C PRO A 162 -12.86 7.94 -31.14
N ARG A 163 -13.11 7.61 -32.41
CA ARG A 163 -14.44 7.73 -33.01
C ARG A 163 -15.37 6.67 -32.44
N GLU A 164 -14.93 5.42 -32.45
CA GLU A 164 -15.65 4.26 -31.93
C GLU A 164 -15.92 4.43 -30.43
N PHE A 165 -14.92 4.88 -29.67
CA PHE A 165 -15.05 5.12 -28.23
C PHE A 165 -16.10 6.19 -27.92
N ILE A 166 -16.08 7.32 -28.63
CA ILE A 166 -17.07 8.40 -28.44
C ILE A 166 -18.45 7.92 -28.88
N THR A 167 -18.57 7.24 -30.01
CA THR A 167 -19.87 6.75 -30.50
C THR A 167 -20.47 5.67 -29.60
N ALA A 168 -19.67 4.82 -28.97
CA ALA A 168 -20.16 3.83 -28.00
C ALA A 168 -20.74 4.47 -26.71
N TYR A 169 -20.43 5.74 -26.45
CA TYR A 169 -20.93 6.49 -25.30
C TYR A 169 -22.20 7.31 -25.60
N LEU A 170 -22.49 7.58 -26.89
CA LEU A 170 -23.67 8.33 -27.34
C LEU A 170 -24.95 7.49 -27.25
#